data_AF-A0A7S1ZUP9-F1
#
_entry.id   AF-A0A7S1ZUP9-F1
#
_cell.length_a   1.000
_cell.length_b   1.000
_cell.length_c   1.000
_cell.angle_alpha   90.00
_cell.angle_beta   90.00
_cell.angle_gamma   90.00
#
_symmetry.space_group_name_H-M   'P 1'
#
loop_
_entity.id
_entity.type
_entity.pdbx_description
1 polymer ?
#
loop_
_entity_poly.entity_id
_entity_poly.type
_entity_poly.pdbx_seq_one_letter_code
_entity_poly.pdbx_strand_id
1 'polypeptide(L)'
;MNIPTSADNNKNNNRHRRSATNTNKINTNSFYGEYNGHKVKHLKTLYPLLRSSSDALIWTAGDSSLDNKYWFADRKPAVGEYANILQPPSSVCDVTYWLNYINQEKEQNLPTINTAVEATTLNERTLRLRSQDHFICDNIGPEDILIVSVGGNDVALLPTPCTIASMAGLLCLPEKCIEGGFTCCSLPGDD
;
A
#
# COMPACT_ATOMS: atom_id res chain seq x y z
N MET A 1 -50.50 59.21 -3.69
CA MET A 1 -49.95 58.62 -4.93
C MET A 1 -48.45 58.48 -4.80
N ASN A 2 -47.79 57.36 -5.08
CA ASN A 2 -48.13 55.94 -4.97
C ASN A 2 -46.77 55.25 -4.77
N ILE A 3 -46.63 54.52 -3.67
CA ILE A 3 -45.47 53.67 -3.36
C ILE A 3 -45.57 52.41 -4.22
N PRO A 4 -44.51 51.95 -4.90
CA PRO A 4 -44.44 50.58 -5.38
C PRO A 4 -43.69 49.70 -4.37
N THR A 5 -44.44 48.79 -3.75
CA THR A 5 -43.97 47.58 -3.07
C THR A 5 -43.87 46.42 -4.08
N SER A 6 -42.73 45.73 -4.13
CA SER A 6 -42.58 44.26 -4.37
C SER A 6 -41.07 43.99 -4.38
N ALA A 7 -40.43 43.39 -3.37
CA ALA A 7 -40.49 41.96 -3.04
C ALA A 7 -40.50 41.08 -4.30
N ASP A 8 -39.32 40.67 -4.78
CA ASP A 8 -39.16 39.28 -5.22
C ASP A 8 -37.70 38.84 -5.48
N ASN A 9 -37.41 37.66 -4.94
CA ASN A 9 -36.51 36.63 -5.46
C ASN A 9 -34.98 36.77 -5.33
N ASN A 10 -34.57 36.55 -4.08
CA ASN A 10 -33.37 35.80 -3.70
C ASN A 10 -33.32 34.40 -4.37
N LYS A 11 -32.74 34.30 -5.57
CA LYS A 11 -32.38 33.02 -6.22
C LYS A 11 -31.07 33.18 -6.99
N ASN A 12 -29.93 32.92 -6.33
CA ASN A 12 -28.74 32.39 -7.02
C ASN A 12 -27.60 31.86 -6.11
N ASN A 13 -27.92 31.38 -4.90
CA ASN A 13 -26.95 30.64 -4.06
C ASN A 13 -27.13 29.13 -4.20
N ASN A 14 -26.91 28.61 -5.42
CA ASN A 14 -26.87 27.16 -5.65
C ASN A 14 -25.71 26.78 -6.60
N ARG A 15 -24.53 27.36 -6.39
CA ARG A 15 -23.28 26.80 -6.93
C ARG A 15 -22.76 25.73 -5.96
N HIS A 16 -22.80 24.49 -6.43
CA HIS A 16 -22.06 23.33 -5.91
C HIS A 16 -22.49 22.73 -4.56
N ARG A 17 -23.74 22.28 -4.47
CA ARG A 17 -23.98 20.98 -3.82
C ARG A 17 -23.44 19.90 -4.77
N ARG A 18 -22.17 19.51 -4.60
CA ARG A 18 -21.64 18.28 -5.20
C ARG A 18 -22.54 17.14 -4.72
N SER A 19 -23.22 16.51 -5.67
CA SER A 19 -23.97 15.27 -5.46
C SER A 19 -23.02 14.29 -4.75
N ALA A 20 -23.37 13.88 -3.53
CA ALA A 20 -22.68 12.80 -2.85
C ALA A 20 -22.89 11.54 -3.71
N THR A 21 -21.93 11.24 -4.57
CA THR A 21 -21.79 9.90 -5.14
C THR A 21 -21.86 8.92 -3.98
N ASN A 22 -22.79 7.96 -4.02
CA ASN A 22 -22.81 6.85 -3.08
C ASN A 22 -21.47 6.12 -3.15
N THR A 23 -20.49 6.57 -2.38
CA THR A 23 -19.21 5.90 -2.23
C THR A 23 -19.53 4.63 -1.49
N ASN A 24 -19.44 3.49 -2.18
CA ASN A 24 -19.54 2.17 -1.57
C ASN A 24 -18.46 2.07 -0.49
N LYS A 25 -18.82 2.37 0.76
CA LYS A 25 -17.92 2.25 1.90
C LYS A 25 -17.41 0.83 2.00
N ILE A 26 -16.14 0.68 2.38
CA ILE A 26 -15.53 -0.61 2.59
C ILE A 26 -15.65 -0.95 4.08
N ASN A 27 -16.18 -2.14 4.39
CA ASN A 27 -16.19 -2.61 5.76
C ASN A 27 -14.75 -2.83 6.24
N THR A 28 -14.36 -2.18 7.34
CA THR A 28 -12.99 -2.18 7.86
C THR A 28 -12.51 -3.55 8.29
N ASN A 29 -13.39 -4.34 8.91
CA ASN A 29 -13.05 -5.70 9.32
C ASN A 29 -12.81 -6.58 8.10
N SER A 30 -13.56 -6.36 7.01
CA SER A 30 -13.31 -7.06 5.74
C SER A 30 -12.04 -6.55 5.04
N PHE A 31 -11.74 -5.25 5.13
CA PHE A 31 -10.56 -4.65 4.50
C PHE A 31 -9.26 -5.18 5.09
N TYR A 32 -9.17 -5.22 6.41
CA TYR A 32 -8.05 -5.77 7.18
C TYR A 32 -8.29 -7.22 7.61
N GLY A 33 -9.21 -7.92 6.96
CA GLY A 33 -9.67 -9.26 7.37
C GLY A 33 -8.96 -10.41 6.67
N GLU A 34 -8.06 -10.12 5.75
CA GLU A 34 -7.35 -11.11 4.96
C GLU A 34 -5.91 -11.25 5.40
N TYR A 35 -5.47 -12.50 5.55
CA TYR A 35 -4.10 -12.84 5.89
C TYR A 35 -3.12 -12.55 4.75
N ASN A 36 -3.55 -12.69 3.49
CA ASN A 36 -2.68 -12.61 2.32
C ASN A 36 -2.79 -11.26 1.59
N GLY A 37 -2.61 -10.15 2.30
CA GLY A 37 -2.75 -8.82 1.70
C GLY A 37 -4.20 -8.39 1.48
N HIS A 38 -4.40 -7.15 1.07
CA HIS A 38 -5.75 -6.66 0.74
C HIS A 38 -6.33 -7.32 -0.52
N LYS A 39 -7.65 -7.54 -0.51
CA LYS A 39 -8.37 -8.00 -1.71
C LYS A 39 -8.33 -6.94 -2.80
N VAL A 40 -8.02 -7.35 -4.03
CA VAL A 40 -8.09 -6.49 -5.23
C VAL A 40 -9.47 -5.83 -5.37
N LYS A 41 -10.56 -6.50 -4.97
CA LYS A 41 -11.90 -5.89 -4.95
C LYS A 41 -11.96 -4.63 -4.08
N HIS A 42 -11.31 -4.63 -2.92
CA HIS A 42 -11.27 -3.46 -2.05
C HIS A 42 -10.34 -2.38 -2.61
N LEU A 43 -9.19 -2.78 -3.15
CA LEU A 43 -8.25 -1.86 -3.81
C LEU A 43 -8.90 -1.13 -4.99
N LYS A 44 -9.73 -1.82 -5.80
CA LYS A 44 -10.51 -1.21 -6.89
C LYS A 44 -11.53 -0.17 -6.41
N THR A 45 -12.02 -0.29 -5.18
CA THR A 45 -12.91 0.72 -4.59
C THR A 45 -12.13 1.89 -3.99
N LEU A 46 -10.98 1.63 -3.38
CA LEU A 46 -10.12 2.63 -2.74
C LEU A 46 -9.33 3.48 -3.74
N TYR A 47 -8.74 2.87 -4.76
CA TYR A 47 -7.82 3.53 -5.69
C TYR A 47 -8.41 4.76 -6.38
N PRO A 48 -9.65 4.74 -6.93
CA PRO A 48 -10.21 5.93 -7.58
C PRO A 48 -10.32 7.13 -6.63
N LEU A 49 -10.57 6.89 -5.33
CA LEU A 49 -10.63 7.94 -4.33
C LEU A 49 -9.25 8.54 -4.09
N LEU A 50 -8.22 7.70 -3.86
CA LEU A 50 -6.83 8.14 -3.68
C LEU A 50 -6.31 8.90 -4.91
N ARG A 51 -6.56 8.37 -6.11
CA ARG A 51 -6.13 9.02 -7.35
C ARG A 51 -6.86 10.33 -7.61
N SER A 52 -8.12 10.46 -7.18
CA SER A 52 -8.85 11.72 -7.31
C SER A 52 -8.40 12.80 -6.33
N SER A 53 -7.73 12.41 -5.24
CA SER A 53 -7.25 13.36 -4.23
C SER A 53 -5.80 13.79 -4.47
N SER A 54 -5.00 13.04 -5.23
CA SER A 54 -3.61 13.41 -5.56
C SER A 54 -3.17 12.98 -6.96
N ASP A 55 -2.29 13.79 -7.55
CA ASP A 55 -1.63 13.49 -8.82
C ASP A 55 -0.63 12.33 -8.71
N ALA A 56 -0.07 12.08 -7.53
CA ALA A 56 0.91 11.04 -7.25
C ALA A 56 0.51 10.16 -6.07
N LEU A 57 0.84 8.87 -6.12
CA LEU A 57 0.62 7.90 -5.05
C LEU A 57 1.92 7.19 -4.66
N ILE A 58 1.98 6.72 -3.41
CA ILE A 58 2.96 5.72 -2.98
C ILE A 58 2.30 4.34 -3.05
N TRP A 59 2.92 3.41 -3.75
CA TRP A 59 2.53 2.00 -3.81
C TRP A 59 3.51 1.17 -3.00
N THR A 60 3.01 0.23 -2.20
CA THR A 60 3.86 -0.77 -1.55
C THR A 60 3.67 -2.14 -2.20
N ALA A 61 4.75 -2.73 -2.69
CA ALA A 61 4.81 -4.11 -3.15
C ALA A 61 5.78 -4.88 -2.25
N GLY A 62 5.37 -6.02 -1.74
CA GLY A 62 6.24 -6.74 -0.82
C GLY A 62 5.61 -7.98 -0.21
N ASP A 63 6.33 -8.50 0.78
CA ASP A 63 5.94 -9.62 1.61
C ASP A 63 5.43 -9.16 2.99
N SER A 64 5.63 -9.99 4.00
CA SER A 64 5.30 -9.69 5.39
C SER A 64 6.00 -8.46 5.95
N SER A 65 7.07 -7.96 5.35
CA SER A 65 7.63 -6.68 5.81
C SER A 65 6.69 -5.48 5.57
N LEU A 66 5.78 -5.57 4.60
CA LEU A 66 4.92 -4.46 4.16
C LEU A 66 3.41 -4.77 4.15
N ASP A 67 2.99 -6.01 4.38
CA ASP A 67 1.59 -6.43 4.27
C ASP A 67 0.63 -5.70 5.24
N ASN A 68 -0.66 -5.97 5.11
CA ASN A 68 -1.73 -5.35 5.89
C ASN A 68 -1.81 -5.83 7.36
N LYS A 69 -0.88 -6.69 7.78
CA LYS A 69 -0.69 -7.14 9.16
C LYS A 69 -2.00 -7.59 9.80
N TYR A 70 -2.69 -8.53 9.17
CA TYR A 70 -3.99 -9.04 9.63
C TYR A 70 -4.04 -9.37 11.14
N TRP A 71 -2.96 -9.93 11.67
CA TRP A 71 -2.85 -10.33 13.09
C TRP A 71 -2.48 -9.19 14.04
N PHE A 72 -2.26 -7.97 13.56
CA PHE A 72 -2.01 -6.82 14.41
C PHE A 72 -3.32 -6.30 15.03
N ALA A 73 -3.31 -6.18 16.36
CA ALA A 73 -4.44 -5.66 17.12
C ALA A 73 -4.43 -4.12 17.22
N ASP A 74 -3.28 -3.47 16.99
CA ASP A 74 -3.17 -2.01 17.11
C ASP A 74 -3.93 -1.31 15.98
N ARG A 75 -4.91 -0.49 16.38
CA ARG A 75 -5.82 0.21 15.50
C ARG A 75 -5.96 1.65 15.94
N LYS A 76 -5.95 2.54 14.96
CA LYS A 76 -6.15 3.99 15.14
C LYS A 76 -7.26 4.51 14.23
N PRO A 77 -7.76 5.74 14.46
CA PRO A 77 -8.62 6.40 13.47
C PRO A 77 -7.94 6.40 12.11
N ALA A 78 -8.69 6.05 11.06
CA ALA A 78 -8.15 6.08 9.71
C ALA A 78 -7.77 7.52 9.33
N VAL A 79 -6.77 7.67 8.47
CA VAL A 79 -6.19 8.96 8.05
C VAL A 79 -6.40 9.20 6.55
N GLY A 80 -6.37 10.47 6.13
CA GLY A 80 -6.60 10.84 4.73
C GLY A 80 -7.87 10.22 4.13
N GLU A 81 -7.78 9.77 2.87
CA GLU A 81 -8.92 9.16 2.18
C GLU A 81 -9.39 7.83 2.76
N TYR A 82 -8.56 7.15 3.55
CA TYR A 82 -9.00 5.94 4.26
C TYR A 82 -10.11 6.27 5.27
N ALA A 83 -10.06 7.45 5.91
CA ALA A 83 -11.13 7.93 6.80
C ALA A 83 -12.46 8.11 6.05
N ASN A 84 -12.39 8.47 4.77
CA ASN A 84 -13.54 8.74 3.93
C ASN A 84 -14.15 7.46 3.33
N ILE A 85 -13.46 6.33 3.32
CA ILE A 85 -13.96 5.11 2.67
C ILE A 85 -14.16 3.93 3.61
N LEU A 86 -13.41 3.85 4.70
CA LEU A 86 -13.53 2.76 5.67
C LEU A 86 -14.72 2.94 6.61
N GLN A 87 -15.38 1.83 6.96
CA GLN A 87 -16.52 1.80 7.86
C GLN A 87 -16.40 0.63 8.87
N PRO A 88 -16.22 0.91 10.18
CA PRO A 88 -15.96 2.23 10.78
C PRO A 88 -14.62 2.83 10.32
N PRO A 89 -14.41 4.17 10.39
CA PRO A 89 -13.18 4.81 9.91
C PRO A 89 -11.98 4.54 10.85
N SER A 90 -11.49 3.30 10.84
CA SER A 90 -10.37 2.80 11.63
C SER A 90 -9.41 2.03 10.74
N SER A 91 -8.12 2.15 11.01
CA SER A 91 -7.06 1.44 10.28
C SER A 91 -6.17 0.65 11.22
N VAL A 92 -5.65 -0.48 10.75
CA VAL A 92 -4.54 -1.17 11.40
C VAL A 92 -3.30 -0.30 11.26
N CYS A 93 -2.48 -0.21 12.31
CA CYS A 93 -1.24 0.56 12.30
C CYS A 93 -0.10 -0.14 11.56
N ASP A 94 -0.37 -0.56 10.32
CA ASP A 94 0.63 -1.10 9.39
C ASP A 94 1.52 0.02 8.81
N VAL A 95 2.48 -0.36 7.96
CA VAL A 95 3.40 0.60 7.32
C VAL A 95 2.63 1.64 6.50
N THR A 96 1.54 1.26 5.84
CA THR A 96 0.75 2.17 5.00
C THR A 96 -0.02 3.19 5.84
N TYR A 97 -0.52 2.81 7.01
CA TYR A 97 -1.09 3.75 7.97
C TYR A 97 -0.06 4.80 8.38
N TRP A 98 1.15 4.38 8.75
CA TRP A 98 2.19 5.30 9.20
C TRP A 98 2.69 6.23 8.08
N LEU A 99 2.82 5.73 6.86
CA LEU A 99 3.17 6.56 5.70
C LEU A 99 2.10 7.63 5.45
N ASN A 100 0.82 7.24 5.44
CA ASN A 100 -0.27 8.21 5.29
C ASN A 100 -0.35 9.21 6.45
N TYR A 101 -0.13 8.76 7.69
CA TYR A 101 -0.13 9.60 8.87
C TYR A 101 0.99 10.65 8.79
N ILE A 102 2.22 10.24 8.45
CA ILE A 102 3.37 11.14 8.31
C ILE A 102 3.16 12.12 7.15
N ASN A 103 2.61 11.66 6.02
CA ASN A 103 2.33 12.55 4.89
C ASN A 103 1.28 13.59 5.26
N GLN A 104 0.25 13.21 6.03
CA GLN A 104 -0.73 14.15 6.56
C GLN A 104 -0.09 15.15 7.54
N GLU A 105 0.78 14.72 8.47
CA GLU A 105 1.50 15.61 9.39
C GLU A 105 2.43 16.59 8.68
N LYS A 106 3.02 16.17 7.56
CA LYS A 106 3.90 17.01 6.73
C LYS A 106 3.14 17.85 5.69
N GLU A 107 1.81 17.81 5.70
CA GLU A 107 0.95 18.47 4.71
C GLU A 107 1.29 18.07 3.25
N GLN A 108 1.76 16.84 3.06
CA GLN A 108 2.08 16.27 1.76
C GLN A 108 0.86 15.54 1.19
N ASN A 109 0.41 15.96 0.01
CA ASN A 109 -0.65 15.29 -0.71
C ASN A 109 -0.12 14.07 -1.47
N LEU A 110 0.31 13.04 -0.75
CA LEU A 110 0.93 11.85 -1.33
C LEU A 110 0.34 10.57 -0.68
N PRO A 111 -0.90 10.18 -1.02
CA PRO A 111 -1.55 9.02 -0.43
C PRO A 111 -0.79 7.74 -0.72
N THR A 112 -0.76 6.84 0.26
CA THR A 112 -0.15 5.51 0.13
C THR A 112 -1.22 4.43 0.01
N ILE A 113 -1.03 3.49 -0.91
CA ILE A 113 -1.87 2.30 -1.11
C ILE A 113 -1.06 1.02 -0.90
N ASN A 114 -1.59 0.10 -0.09
CA ASN A 114 -0.95 -1.16 0.19
C ASN A 114 -1.33 -2.26 -0.80
N THR A 115 -0.35 -2.79 -1.52
CA THR A 115 -0.51 -3.92 -2.45
C THR A 115 0.40 -5.11 -2.10
N ALA A 116 1.08 -5.06 -0.94
CA ALA A 116 1.92 -6.15 -0.48
C ALA A 116 1.10 -7.40 -0.12
N VAL A 117 1.71 -8.57 -0.30
CA VAL A 117 1.09 -9.89 -0.12
C VAL A 117 1.98 -10.74 0.76
N GLU A 118 1.42 -11.14 1.90
CA GLU A 118 2.07 -11.97 2.92
C GLU A 118 2.76 -13.22 2.35
N ALA A 119 3.86 -13.62 2.99
CA ALA A 119 4.55 -14.90 2.76
C ALA A 119 4.92 -15.20 1.30
N THR A 120 5.11 -14.16 0.46
CA THR A 120 5.57 -14.33 -0.93
C THR A 120 7.08 -14.22 -1.04
N THR A 121 7.68 -14.93 -2.00
CA THR A 121 9.11 -14.86 -2.30
C THR A 121 9.37 -14.08 -3.58
N LEU A 122 10.58 -13.56 -3.76
CA LEU A 122 11.03 -12.93 -4.99
C LEU A 122 11.02 -13.96 -6.13
N ASN A 123 11.50 -15.18 -5.89
CA ASN A 123 11.55 -16.22 -6.90
C ASN A 123 10.16 -16.66 -7.40
N GLU A 124 9.13 -16.63 -6.55
CA GLU A 124 7.76 -16.87 -7.03
C GLU A 124 7.29 -15.79 -8.01
N ARG A 125 7.70 -14.54 -7.77
CA ARG A 125 7.29 -13.36 -8.55
C ARG A 125 8.04 -13.22 -9.87
N THR A 126 9.18 -13.90 -10.06
CA THR A 126 9.88 -13.92 -11.37
C THR A 126 9.07 -14.66 -12.43
N LEU A 127 8.35 -15.72 -12.03
CA LEU A 127 7.56 -16.56 -12.93
C LEU A 127 6.09 -16.14 -12.98
N ARG A 128 5.53 -15.69 -11.85
CA ARG A 128 4.11 -15.38 -11.76
C ARG A 128 3.83 -14.23 -10.80
N LEU A 129 3.45 -13.10 -11.39
CA LEU A 129 2.90 -11.97 -10.66
C LEU A 129 1.56 -12.32 -9.98
N ARG A 130 1.34 -11.73 -8.81
CA ARG A 130 0.07 -11.86 -8.07
C ARG A 130 -0.95 -10.87 -8.64
N SER A 131 -2.22 -11.06 -8.29
CA SER A 131 -3.31 -10.16 -8.71
C SER A 131 -3.09 -8.72 -8.23
N GLN A 132 -2.44 -8.53 -7.08
CA GLN A 132 -2.06 -7.23 -6.55
C GLN A 132 -0.93 -6.59 -7.37
N ASP A 133 0.05 -7.38 -7.82
CA ASP A 133 1.14 -6.88 -8.67
C ASP A 133 0.59 -6.43 -10.03
N HIS A 134 -0.31 -7.22 -10.64
CA HIS A 134 -1.04 -6.79 -11.83
C HIS A 134 -1.85 -5.52 -11.59
N PHE A 135 -2.48 -5.39 -10.42
CA PHE A 135 -3.19 -4.17 -10.07
C PHE A 135 -2.27 -2.94 -10.00
N ILE A 136 -1.03 -3.08 -9.53
CA ILE A 136 -0.01 -2.01 -9.60
C ILE A 136 0.31 -1.73 -11.07
N CYS A 137 0.70 -2.75 -11.85
CA CYS A 137 1.08 -2.60 -13.25
C CYS A 137 0.01 -1.88 -14.08
N ASP A 138 -1.26 -2.17 -13.82
CA ASP A 138 -2.40 -1.62 -14.55
C ASP A 138 -2.72 -0.15 -14.17
N ASN A 139 -2.25 0.35 -13.02
CA ASN A 139 -2.75 1.61 -12.41
C ASN A 139 -1.67 2.60 -11.96
N ILE A 140 -0.40 2.19 -11.94
CA ILE A 140 0.73 3.04 -11.56
C ILE A 140 1.00 4.10 -12.63
N GLY A 141 1.17 5.34 -12.20
CA GLY A 141 1.49 6.49 -13.06
C GLY A 141 2.98 6.86 -13.04
N PRO A 142 3.42 7.74 -13.95
CA PRO A 142 4.83 8.16 -14.02
C PRO A 142 5.30 8.97 -12.81
N GLU A 143 4.39 9.66 -12.12
CA GLU A 143 4.70 10.48 -10.94
C GLU A 143 4.59 9.68 -9.62
N ASP A 144 4.21 8.41 -9.70
CA ASP A 144 4.05 7.57 -8.52
C ASP A 144 5.38 7.02 -8.02
N ILE A 145 5.40 6.67 -6.74
CA ILE A 145 6.53 6.01 -6.08
C ILE A 145 6.17 4.56 -5.81
N LEU A 146 7.00 3.62 -6.23
CA LEU A 146 6.88 2.21 -5.88
C LEU A 146 7.93 1.82 -4.85
N ILE A 147 7.48 1.46 -3.65
CA ILE A 147 8.32 0.88 -2.58
C ILE A 147 8.24 -0.63 -2.69
N VAL A 148 9.39 -1.28 -2.92
CA VAL A 148 9.49 -2.74 -3.02
C VAL A 148 10.29 -3.28 -1.84
N SER A 149 9.69 -4.20 -1.06
CA SER A 149 10.38 -4.94 0.00
C SER A 149 9.95 -6.41 -0.03
N VAL A 150 10.80 -7.24 -0.64
CA VAL A 150 10.62 -8.68 -0.78
C VAL A 150 11.99 -9.35 -0.75
N GLY A 151 12.06 -10.58 -0.25
CA GLY A 151 13.29 -11.37 -0.26
C GLY A 151 13.57 -12.11 1.05
N GLY A 152 12.95 -11.67 2.15
CA GLY A 152 13.13 -12.33 3.45
C GLY A 152 12.68 -13.80 3.40
N ASN A 153 11.57 -14.06 2.69
CA ASN A 153 11.04 -15.41 2.54
C ASN A 153 11.87 -16.30 1.62
N ASP A 154 12.64 -15.74 0.68
CA ASP A 154 13.60 -16.47 -0.17
C ASP A 154 14.78 -17.01 0.65
N VAL A 155 14.98 -16.51 1.87
CA VAL A 155 15.95 -17.05 2.83
C VAL A 155 15.26 -17.96 3.85
N ALA A 156 14.13 -17.51 4.40
CA ALA A 156 13.51 -18.15 5.56
C ALA A 156 12.52 -19.27 5.23
N LEU A 157 11.72 -19.13 4.17
CA LEU A 157 10.60 -20.03 3.88
C LEU A 157 10.90 -20.99 2.73
N LEU A 158 11.54 -20.51 1.67
CA LEU A 158 11.82 -21.31 0.49
C LEU A 158 13.22 -21.00 -0.08
N PRO A 159 14.29 -21.32 0.66
CA PRO A 159 15.65 -21.09 0.17
C PRO A 159 15.97 -22.00 -1.00
N THR A 160 16.47 -21.40 -2.09
CA THR A 160 17.03 -22.17 -3.21
C THR A 160 18.32 -22.89 -2.77
N PRO A 161 18.76 -23.94 -3.47
CA PRO A 161 20.05 -24.57 -3.18
C PRO A 161 21.22 -23.57 -3.19
N CYS A 162 21.18 -22.57 -4.09
CA CYS A 162 22.13 -21.48 -4.14
C CYS A 162 22.08 -20.60 -2.88
N THR A 163 20.88 -20.24 -2.41
CA THR A 163 20.70 -19.52 -1.15
C THR A 163 21.25 -20.31 0.03
N ILE A 164 20.97 -21.61 0.12
CA ILE A 164 21.48 -22.48 1.20
C ILE A 164 23.01 -22.52 1.18
N ALA A 165 23.61 -22.76 0.02
CA ALA A 165 25.06 -22.82 -0.13
C ALA A 165 25.73 -21.48 0.22
N SER A 166 25.12 -20.36 -0.19
CA SER A 166 25.60 -19.01 0.11
C SER A 166 25.52 -18.72 1.61
N MET A 167 24.40 -19.05 2.26
CA MET A 167 24.24 -18.88 3.71
C MET A 167 25.20 -19.78 4.50
N ALA A 168 25.43 -21.03 4.07
CA ALA A 168 26.43 -21.90 4.67
C ALA A 168 27.86 -21.34 4.51
N GLY A 169 28.18 -20.82 3.33
CA GLY A 169 29.43 -20.11 3.07
C GLY A 169 29.63 -18.94 4.02
N LEU A 170 28.62 -18.08 4.20
CA LEU A 170 28.63 -16.97 5.15
C LEU A 170 28.86 -17.43 6.59
N LEU A 171 28.17 -18.48 7.03
CA LEU A 171 28.32 -19.03 8.39
C LEU A 171 29.70 -19.67 8.64
N CYS A 172 30.38 -20.12 7.59
CA CYS A 172 31.70 -20.71 7.68
C CYS A 172 32.85 -19.71 7.43
N LEU A 173 32.57 -18.47 7.04
CA LEU A 173 33.59 -17.45 6.80
C LEU A 173 34.09 -16.87 8.14
N PRO A 174 35.42 -16.67 8.29
CA PRO A 174 35.96 -15.92 9.42
C PRO A 174 35.42 -14.49 9.45
N GLU A 175 35.16 -13.95 10.65
CA GLU A 175 34.63 -12.59 10.85
C GLU A 175 35.46 -11.52 10.12
N LYS A 176 36.79 -11.64 10.14
CA LYS A 176 37.71 -10.74 9.42
C LYS A 176 37.47 -10.71 7.90
N CYS A 177 37.00 -11.81 7.32
CA CYS A 177 36.67 -11.88 5.90
C CYS A 177 35.34 -11.19 5.62
N ILE A 178 34.34 -11.36 6.50
CA ILE A 178 33.04 -10.69 6.41
C ILE A 178 33.21 -9.18 6.55
N GLU A 179 33.94 -8.73 7.57
CA GLU A 179 34.24 -7.30 7.80
C GLU A 179 35.05 -6.68 6.64
N GLY A 180 35.91 -7.48 6.02
CA GLY A 180 36.69 -7.08 4.83
C GLY A 180 35.89 -7.11 3.52
N GLY A 181 34.62 -7.53 3.53
CA GLY A 181 33.79 -7.66 2.32
C GLY A 181 34.21 -8.80 1.39
N PHE A 182 34.99 -9.77 1.85
CA PHE A 182 35.40 -10.92 1.06
C PHE A 182 34.31 -11.98 1.06
N THR A 183 33.60 -12.12 -0.05
CA THR A 183 32.68 -13.24 -0.30
C THR A 183 33.39 -14.29 -1.15
N CYS A 184 33.76 -15.43 -0.55
CA CYS A 184 34.20 -16.59 -1.33
C CYS A 184 32.96 -17.30 -1.88
N CYS A 185 32.89 -17.44 -3.21
CA CYS A 185 31.92 -18.24 -3.95
C CYS A 185 30.48 -17.69 -3.97
N SER A 186 30.20 -16.80 -4.93
CA SER A 186 28.84 -16.59 -5.44
C SER A 186 28.93 -16.27 -6.92
N LEU A 187 29.16 -17.28 -7.76
CA LEU A 187 28.75 -17.19 -9.15
C LEU A 187 27.24 -17.45 -9.15
N PRO A 188 26.39 -16.48 -9.53
CA PRO A 188 25.03 -16.84 -9.90
C PRO A 188 25.16 -17.70 -11.16
N GLY A 189 24.88 -18.99 -11.03
CA GLY A 189 24.43 -19.74 -12.19
C GLY A 189 23.04 -19.21 -12.51
N ASP A 190 22.91 -18.55 -13.65
CA ASP A 190 21.60 -18.17 -14.18
C ASP A 190 20.76 -19.45 -14.33
N ASP A 191 19.63 -19.51 -13.61
CA ASP A 191 18.53 -20.44 -13.89
C ASP A 191 17.70 -19.93 -15.08
#